data_AF-A0A498GT06-F1
#
_entry.id   AF-A0A498GT06-F1
#
_cell.length_a   1.000
_cell.length_b   1.000
_cell.length_c   1.000
_cell.angle_alpha   90.00
_cell.angle_beta   90.00
_cell.angle_gamma   90.00
#
_symmetry.space_group_name_H-M   'P 1'
#
loop_
_entity.id
_entity.type
_entity.pdbx_description
1 polymer ?
#
loop_
_entity_poly.entity_id
_entity_poly.type
_entity_poly.pdbx_seq_one_letter_code
_entity_poly.pdbx_strand_id
1 'polypeptide(L)'
;MKPVKSGIDSISKYLRSKKEVGRRKIGLLVDGPNILRKEFDVNLEEIRDVLKDYGNIKIGRVFLNQYASDKLVEAIENHGLEPIICSSDVDVRLAVEGMELVYNPNIDTLAIVTRDADFKPLLNKANEHGKETIIFGVEPGFSTALKNSADYVILMKKDRMSSYDESDGIAPGEGKIDAAEYQDSIYEGAVEKTYVEKT
;
A
#
# COMPACT_ATOMS: atom_id res chain seq x y z
N MET A 1 -0.47 27.48 3.33
CA MET A 1 -0.18 26.36 2.40
C MET A 1 0.51 25.26 3.18
N LYS A 2 -0.09 24.07 3.31
CA LYS A 2 0.64 22.88 3.78
C LYS A 2 1.69 22.51 2.73
N PRO A 3 2.93 22.17 3.10
CA PRO A 3 3.97 21.86 2.12
C PRO A 3 3.68 20.51 1.46
N VAL A 4 3.19 20.52 0.22
CA VAL A 4 3.15 19.32 -0.63
C VAL A 4 4.57 19.09 -1.14
N LYS A 5 5.30 18.14 -0.55
CA LYS A 5 6.65 17.77 -0.98
C LYS A 5 6.59 16.47 -1.78
N SER A 6 7.07 16.51 -3.01
CA SER A 6 7.09 15.35 -3.91
C SER A 6 8.47 14.67 -3.91
N GLY A 7 8.45 13.34 -4.07
CA GLY A 7 9.65 12.52 -4.24
C GLY A 7 10.13 11.83 -2.96
N ILE A 8 10.46 10.55 -3.09
CA ILE A 8 10.88 9.66 -2.01
C ILE A 8 12.10 10.22 -1.25
N ASP A 9 13.09 10.76 -1.96
CA ASP A 9 14.32 11.31 -1.35
C ASP A 9 14.08 12.59 -0.53
N SER A 10 13.25 13.49 -1.06
CA SER A 10 12.89 14.75 -0.39
C SER A 10 12.08 14.49 0.87
N ILE A 11 11.23 13.46 0.84
CA ILE A 11 10.43 13.00 1.97
C ILE A 11 11.33 12.30 2.97
N SER A 12 12.16 11.34 2.57
CA SER A 12 13.13 10.65 3.46
C SER A 12 14.03 11.65 4.20
N LYS A 13 14.58 12.66 3.51
CA LYS A 13 15.40 13.70 4.14
C LYS A 13 14.63 14.55 5.14
N TYR A 14 13.36 14.88 4.87
CA TYR A 14 12.52 15.63 5.80
C TYR A 14 12.13 14.78 7.03
N LEU A 15 11.75 13.53 6.82
CA LEU A 15 11.38 12.60 7.87
C LEU A 15 12.57 12.30 8.80
N ARG A 16 13.78 12.13 8.23
CA ARG A 16 15.04 12.00 8.98
C ARG A 16 15.36 13.23 9.85
N SER A 17 14.91 14.43 9.49
CA SER A 17 15.16 15.64 10.29
C SER A 17 14.28 15.74 11.55
N LYS A 18 13.16 14.99 11.63
CA LYS A 18 12.27 14.93 12.80
C LYS A 18 12.66 13.86 13.83
N LYS A 19 13.80 13.19 13.62
CA LYS A 19 14.34 12.08 14.42
C LYS A 19 14.66 12.43 15.89
N GLU A 20 14.59 13.70 16.28
CA GLU A 20 14.78 14.15 17.67
C GLU A 20 13.62 13.79 18.62
N VAL A 21 12.45 13.41 18.08
CA VAL A 21 11.35 12.83 18.87
C VAL A 21 11.27 11.35 18.48
N GLY A 22 11.31 10.43 19.46
CA GLY A 22 11.51 8.99 19.24
C GLY A 22 10.74 8.37 18.06
N ARG A 23 11.29 7.29 17.47
CA ARG A 23 10.76 6.63 16.26
C ARG A 23 9.24 6.45 16.35
N ARG A 24 8.50 7.09 15.43
CA ARG A 24 7.03 7.10 15.39
C ARG A 24 6.50 5.67 15.32
N LYS A 25 5.42 5.39 16.04
CA LYS A 25 4.74 4.08 16.00
C LYS A 25 3.67 4.12 14.91
N ILE A 26 3.85 3.35 13.86
CA ILE A 26 3.06 3.45 12.64
C ILE A 26 2.07 2.28 12.57
N GLY A 27 0.81 2.59 12.27
CA GLY A 27 -0.16 1.63 11.80
C GLY A 27 -0.26 1.73 10.28
N LEU A 28 0.09 0.67 9.56
CA LEU A 28 0.06 0.57 8.10
C LEU A 28 -1.13 -0.28 7.66
N LEU A 29 -2.01 0.30 6.86
CA LEU A 29 -3.15 -0.39 6.23
C LEU A 29 -3.01 -0.31 4.71
N VAL A 30 -3.02 -1.47 4.05
CA VAL A 30 -2.88 -1.58 2.60
C VAL A 30 -4.18 -2.11 1.99
N ASP A 31 -4.71 -1.36 1.04
CA ASP A 31 -5.85 -1.73 0.22
C ASP A 31 -5.41 -2.64 -0.93
N GLY A 32 -5.47 -3.95 -0.70
CA GLY A 32 -4.99 -4.96 -1.64
C GLY A 32 -5.67 -4.90 -3.01
N PRO A 33 -7.02 -4.94 -3.10
CA PRO A 33 -7.72 -4.90 -4.39
C PRO A 33 -7.39 -3.70 -5.26
N ASN A 34 -7.08 -2.54 -4.68
CA ASN A 34 -6.78 -1.33 -5.44
C ASN A 34 -5.30 -1.11 -5.75
N ILE A 35 -4.38 -1.77 -5.01
CA ILE A 35 -2.94 -1.51 -5.06
C ILE A 35 -2.15 -2.68 -5.65
N LEU A 36 -2.52 -3.92 -5.35
CA LEU A 36 -1.75 -5.12 -5.75
C LEU A 36 -2.07 -5.60 -7.17
N ARG A 37 -2.59 -4.72 -8.03
CA ARG A 37 -2.84 -5.04 -9.45
C ARG A 37 -1.56 -4.82 -10.27
N LYS A 38 -1.31 -5.73 -11.23
CA LYS A 38 -0.15 -5.67 -12.14
C LYS A 38 0.12 -4.31 -12.74
N GLU A 39 -0.94 -3.63 -13.16
CA GLU A 39 -0.85 -2.39 -13.89
C GLU A 39 -0.15 -1.26 -13.11
N PHE A 40 -0.15 -1.37 -11.76
CA PHE A 40 0.44 -0.41 -10.83
C PHE A 40 1.83 -0.77 -10.32
N ASP A 41 2.27 -2.03 -10.49
CA ASP A 41 3.63 -2.50 -10.13
C ASP A 41 4.09 -2.05 -8.73
N VAL A 42 3.21 -2.18 -7.73
CA VAL A 42 3.47 -1.69 -6.38
C VAL A 42 4.26 -2.70 -5.57
N ASN A 43 5.41 -2.26 -5.04
CA ASN A 43 6.26 -3.06 -4.18
C ASN A 43 6.01 -2.76 -2.69
N LEU A 44 5.53 -3.75 -1.94
CA LEU A 44 5.31 -3.65 -0.49
C LEU A 44 6.61 -3.40 0.29
N GLU A 45 7.74 -3.88 -0.22
CA GLU A 45 9.05 -3.64 0.40
C GLU A 45 9.45 -2.17 0.35
N GLU A 46 9.20 -1.49 -0.77
CA GLU A 46 9.51 -0.07 -0.93
C GLU A 46 8.70 0.77 0.06
N ILE A 47 7.39 0.50 0.19
CA ILE A 47 6.53 1.17 1.17
C ILE A 47 7.10 0.97 2.58
N ARG A 48 7.47 -0.26 2.92
CA ARG A 48 8.02 -0.61 4.22
C ARG A 48 9.32 0.13 4.51
N ASP A 49 10.21 0.22 3.53
CA ASP A 49 11.52 0.85 3.69
C ASP A 49 11.41 2.37 3.86
N VAL A 50 10.51 3.02 3.13
CA VAL A 50 10.16 4.43 3.34
C VAL A 50 9.62 4.65 4.77
N LEU A 51 8.77 3.76 5.26
CA LEU A 51 8.22 3.86 6.61
C LEU A 51 9.24 3.54 7.71
N LYS A 52 10.21 2.65 7.47
CA LYS A 52 11.30 2.37 8.42
C LYS A 52 12.16 3.60 8.68
N ASP A 53 12.39 4.44 7.66
CA ASP A 53 13.11 5.70 7.82
C ASP A 53 12.32 6.70 8.70
N TYR A 54 11.00 6.63 8.65
CA TYR A 54 10.09 7.50 9.42
C TYR A 54 9.87 7.01 10.86
N GLY A 55 9.77 5.71 11.07
CA GLY A 55 9.40 5.13 12.35
C GLY A 55 9.47 3.61 12.37
N ASN A 56 8.62 3.02 13.20
CA ASN A 56 8.50 1.58 13.37
C ASN A 56 7.06 1.19 13.08
N ILE A 57 6.85 0.32 12.08
CA ILE A 57 5.55 -0.31 11.84
C ILE A 57 5.25 -1.21 13.05
N LYS A 58 4.17 -0.89 13.77
CA LYS A 58 3.68 -1.67 14.92
C LYS A 58 2.55 -2.60 14.53
N ILE A 59 1.72 -2.14 13.61
CA ILE A 59 0.63 -2.92 13.02
C ILE A 59 0.76 -2.68 11.52
N GLY A 60 0.89 -3.75 10.74
CA GLY A 60 0.98 -3.69 9.29
C GLY A 60 0.05 -4.74 8.70
N ARG A 61 -1.02 -4.30 8.03
CA ARG A 61 -2.07 -5.17 7.52
C ARG A 61 -2.33 -4.91 6.05
N VAL A 62 -2.56 -6.00 5.32
CA VAL A 62 -2.94 -5.96 3.91
C VAL A 62 -4.31 -6.60 3.76
N PHE A 63 -5.30 -5.82 3.36
CA PHE A 63 -6.66 -6.30 3.19
C PHE A 63 -6.84 -6.88 1.81
N LEU A 64 -7.34 -8.10 1.74
CA LEU A 64 -7.54 -8.85 0.51
C LEU A 64 -8.99 -9.30 0.42
N ASN A 65 -9.46 -9.54 -0.81
CA ASN A 65 -10.72 -10.23 -1.01
C ASN A 65 -10.58 -11.73 -0.71
N GLN A 66 -11.71 -12.43 -0.57
CA GLN A 66 -11.77 -13.86 -0.28
C GLN A 66 -11.16 -14.79 -1.35
N TYR A 67 -10.80 -14.26 -2.53
CA TYR A 67 -10.22 -15.01 -3.64
C TYR A 67 -8.71 -14.82 -3.75
N ALA A 68 -8.07 -14.24 -2.74
CA ALA A 68 -6.62 -14.13 -2.68
C ALA A 68 -5.96 -15.51 -2.74
N SER A 69 -4.90 -15.62 -3.54
CA SER A 69 -4.13 -16.86 -3.65
C SER A 69 -3.24 -17.06 -2.43
N ASP A 70 -2.98 -18.33 -2.08
CA ASP A 70 -2.07 -18.68 -0.97
C ASP A 70 -0.68 -18.08 -1.16
N LYS A 71 -0.19 -18.01 -2.41
CA LYS A 71 1.11 -17.37 -2.74
C LYS A 71 1.15 -15.88 -2.40
N LEU A 72 0.03 -15.16 -2.62
CA LEU A 72 -0.05 -13.75 -2.28
C LEU A 72 -0.06 -13.56 -0.76
N VAL A 73 -0.80 -14.40 -0.04
CA VAL A 73 -0.84 -14.43 1.42
C VAL A 73 0.57 -14.68 1.98
N GLU A 74 1.26 -15.71 1.48
CA GLU A 74 2.64 -16.05 1.89
C GLU A 74 3.62 -14.89 1.60
N ALA A 75 3.51 -14.24 0.43
CA ALA A 75 4.36 -13.10 0.10
C ALA A 75 4.16 -11.93 1.09
N ILE A 76 2.92 -11.63 1.47
CA ILE A 76 2.59 -10.59 2.45
C ILE A 76 3.21 -10.92 3.81
N GLU A 77 3.07 -12.17 4.27
CA GLU A 77 3.63 -12.64 5.53
C GLU A 77 5.17 -12.56 5.54
N ASN A 78 5.82 -12.96 4.44
CA ASN A 78 7.28 -12.88 4.27
C ASN A 78 7.80 -11.43 4.34
N HIS A 79 6.99 -10.43 3.99
CA HIS A 79 7.34 -9.02 4.17
C HIS A 79 7.13 -8.50 5.60
N GLY A 80 6.61 -9.34 6.51
CA GLY A 80 6.34 -9.02 7.91
C GLY A 80 5.03 -8.27 8.12
N LEU A 81 4.05 -8.46 7.22
CA LEU A 81 2.72 -7.87 7.28
C LEU A 81 1.67 -8.97 7.49
N GLU A 82 0.54 -8.60 8.07
CA GLU A 82 -0.59 -9.51 8.33
C GLU A 82 -1.61 -9.44 7.18
N PRO A 83 -1.85 -10.54 6.43
CA PRO A 83 -2.91 -10.58 5.45
C PRO A 83 -4.29 -10.72 6.13
N ILE A 84 -5.23 -9.85 5.77
CA ILE A 84 -6.61 -9.88 6.27
C ILE A 84 -7.55 -10.25 5.12
N ILE A 85 -8.06 -11.49 5.14
CA ILE A 85 -9.03 -11.97 4.15
C ILE A 85 -10.42 -11.46 4.51
N CYS A 86 -11.03 -10.71 3.61
CA CYS A 86 -12.36 -10.14 3.78
C CYS A 86 -13.40 -10.94 2.98
N SER A 87 -14.39 -11.48 3.67
CA SER A 87 -15.59 -12.08 3.07
C SER A 87 -16.65 -11.04 2.67
N SER A 88 -16.45 -9.79 3.09
CA SER A 88 -17.28 -8.63 2.78
C SER A 88 -16.47 -7.57 2.06
N ASP A 89 -17.08 -6.42 1.82
CA ASP A 89 -16.43 -5.22 1.29
C ASP A 89 -15.12 -4.91 2.05
N VAL A 90 -14.02 -4.84 1.29
CA VAL A 90 -12.67 -4.59 1.81
C VAL A 90 -12.54 -3.17 2.34
N ASP A 91 -13.20 -2.20 1.69
CA ASP A 91 -13.10 -0.78 2.04
C ASP A 91 -13.77 -0.53 3.39
N VAL A 92 -14.91 -1.17 3.63
CA VAL A 92 -15.59 -1.14 4.94
C VAL A 92 -14.70 -1.75 6.03
N ARG A 93 -14.09 -2.91 5.78
CA ARG A 93 -13.21 -3.56 6.77
C ARG A 93 -11.98 -2.70 7.07
N LEU A 94 -11.34 -2.14 6.04
CA LEU A 94 -10.19 -1.26 6.18
C LEU A 94 -10.58 0.00 6.97
N ALA A 95 -11.73 0.61 6.69
CA ALA A 95 -12.20 1.80 7.40
C ALA A 95 -12.42 1.55 8.89
N VAL A 96 -13.03 0.42 9.25
CA VAL A 96 -13.26 0.02 10.65
C VAL A 96 -11.93 -0.18 11.38
N GLU A 97 -11.02 -0.95 10.79
CA GLU A 97 -9.68 -1.21 11.35
C GLU A 97 -8.85 0.07 11.46
N GLY A 98 -8.99 0.96 10.47
CA GLY A 98 -8.42 2.31 10.51
C GLY A 98 -8.89 3.10 11.71
N MET A 99 -10.19 3.08 12.01
CA MET A 99 -10.72 3.79 13.17
C MET A 99 -10.23 3.18 14.50
N GLU A 100 -10.05 1.87 14.58
CA GLU A 100 -9.42 1.24 15.74
C GLU A 100 -7.98 1.74 15.95
N LEU A 101 -7.19 1.87 14.88
CA LEU A 101 -5.84 2.45 14.95
C LEU A 101 -5.86 3.93 15.36
N VAL A 102 -6.87 4.68 14.93
CA VAL A 102 -7.06 6.08 15.32
C VAL A 102 -7.30 6.22 16.84
N TYR A 103 -7.94 5.26 17.48
CA TYR A 103 -8.11 5.28 18.95
C TYR A 103 -6.98 4.58 19.71
N ASN A 104 -6.10 3.84 19.03
CA ASN A 104 -5.02 3.11 19.68
C ASN A 104 -3.94 4.07 20.22
N PRO A 105 -3.68 4.12 21.54
CA PRO A 105 -2.67 5.02 22.13
C PRO A 105 -1.22 4.61 21.79
N ASN A 106 -1.01 3.41 21.25
CA ASN A 106 0.30 2.93 20.82
C ASN A 106 0.62 3.22 19.36
N ILE A 107 -0.27 3.94 18.65
CA ILE A 107 -0.07 4.35 17.26
C ILE A 107 -0.03 5.87 17.22
N ASP A 108 1.03 6.43 16.65
CA ASP A 108 1.19 7.87 16.49
C ASP A 108 0.81 8.32 15.08
N THR A 109 0.93 7.41 14.11
CA THR A 109 0.80 7.69 12.68
C THR A 109 -0.06 6.62 12.01
N LEU A 110 -1.04 7.06 11.22
CA LEU A 110 -1.81 6.20 10.33
C LEU A 110 -1.28 6.33 8.90
N ALA A 111 -0.70 5.24 8.39
CA ALA A 111 -0.27 5.12 7.00
C ALA A 111 -1.28 4.28 6.24
N ILE A 112 -1.85 4.82 5.16
CA ILE A 112 -2.80 4.12 4.29
C ILE A 112 -2.24 4.06 2.88
N VAL A 113 -2.29 2.89 2.27
CA VAL A 113 -1.90 2.66 0.87
C VAL A 113 -3.18 2.38 0.09
N THR A 114 -3.64 3.36 -0.68
CA THR A 114 -4.87 3.27 -1.47
C THR A 114 -4.88 4.33 -2.57
N ARG A 115 -5.69 4.10 -3.59
CA ARG A 115 -6.04 5.14 -4.59
C ARG A 115 -7.44 5.71 -4.37
N ASP A 116 -8.23 5.12 -3.48
CA ASP A 116 -9.64 5.45 -3.35
C ASP A 116 -9.87 6.72 -2.50
N ALA A 117 -10.57 7.68 -3.09
CA ALA A 117 -10.93 8.93 -2.46
C ALA A 117 -11.89 8.76 -1.27
N ASP A 118 -12.60 7.63 -1.21
CA ASP A 118 -13.59 7.34 -0.17
C ASP A 118 -12.97 7.15 1.22
N PHE A 119 -11.64 6.99 1.32
CA PHE A 119 -10.91 6.99 2.61
C PHE A 119 -10.65 8.39 3.19
N LYS A 120 -11.04 9.47 2.49
CA LYS A 120 -10.91 10.84 3.01
C LYS A 120 -11.54 11.05 4.40
N PRO A 121 -12.76 10.55 4.71
CA PRO A 121 -13.33 10.70 6.04
C PRO A 121 -12.47 10.04 7.13
N LEU A 122 -11.88 8.87 6.86
CA LEU A 122 -10.97 8.20 7.79
C LEU A 122 -9.72 9.06 8.07
N LEU A 123 -9.11 9.65 7.03
CA LEU A 123 -7.99 10.57 7.20
C LEU A 123 -8.35 11.78 8.05
N ASN A 124 -9.53 12.37 7.81
CA ASN A 124 -10.00 13.50 8.60
C ASN A 124 -10.18 13.11 10.08
N LYS A 125 -10.77 11.94 10.37
CA LYS A 125 -10.88 11.44 11.74
C LYS A 125 -9.51 11.21 12.37
N ALA A 126 -8.55 10.62 11.65
CA ALA A 126 -7.20 10.46 12.15
C ALA A 126 -6.57 11.81 12.56
N ASN A 127 -6.70 12.84 11.70
CA ASN A 127 -6.22 14.19 11.98
C ASN A 127 -6.93 14.83 13.20
N GLU A 128 -8.26 14.70 13.31
CA GLU A 128 -9.03 15.19 14.46
C GLU A 128 -8.55 14.60 15.80
N HIS A 129 -8.11 13.34 15.79
CA HIS A 129 -7.57 12.63 16.94
C HIS A 129 -6.06 12.82 17.13
N GLY A 130 -5.44 13.75 16.39
CA GLY A 130 -4.02 14.09 16.52
C GLY A 130 -3.06 13.02 16.01
N LYS A 131 -3.53 12.05 15.22
CA LYS A 131 -2.66 11.14 14.48
C LYS A 131 -2.04 11.88 13.31
N GLU A 132 -0.78 11.60 13.03
CA GLU A 132 -0.15 12.04 11.79
C GLU A 132 -0.58 11.10 10.66
N THR A 133 -0.88 11.63 9.47
CA THR A 133 -1.40 10.82 8.36
C THR A 133 -0.43 10.76 7.19
N ILE A 134 -0.18 9.54 6.70
CA ILE A 134 0.61 9.28 5.49
C ILE A 134 -0.27 8.54 4.49
N ILE A 135 -0.35 9.03 3.27
CA ILE A 135 -0.98 8.32 2.16
C ILE A 135 0.07 7.92 1.13
N PHE A 136 0.08 6.65 0.76
CA PHE A 136 0.77 6.15 -0.42
C PHE A 136 -0.23 6.02 -1.56
N GLY A 137 -0.01 6.79 -2.62
CA GLY A 137 -0.82 6.78 -3.83
C GLY A 137 -0.01 6.29 -5.03
N VAL A 138 -0.70 5.86 -6.08
CA VAL A 138 -0.10 5.49 -7.38
C VAL A 138 -0.74 6.31 -8.49
N GLU A 139 0.08 6.78 -9.42
CA GLU A 139 -0.39 7.46 -10.64
C GLU A 139 -0.43 6.48 -11.84
N PRO A 140 -1.30 6.72 -12.84
CA PRO A 140 -2.25 7.83 -12.94
C PRO A 140 -3.52 7.62 -12.10
N GLY A 141 -4.16 8.72 -11.72
CA GLY A 141 -5.51 8.71 -11.15
C GLY A 141 -5.57 8.87 -9.63
N PHE A 142 -4.48 9.31 -9.00
CA PHE A 142 -4.49 9.51 -7.56
C PHE A 142 -5.27 10.78 -7.16
N SER A 143 -6.21 10.62 -6.23
CA SER A 143 -7.18 11.63 -5.84
C SER A 143 -6.57 12.90 -5.25
N THR A 144 -6.91 14.06 -5.83
CA THR A 144 -6.58 15.38 -5.27
C THR A 144 -7.20 15.59 -3.88
N ALA A 145 -8.34 14.96 -3.58
CA ALA A 145 -8.99 15.08 -2.29
C ALA A 145 -8.14 14.43 -1.18
N LEU A 146 -7.55 13.26 -1.44
CA LEU A 146 -6.62 12.60 -0.51
C LEU A 146 -5.34 13.41 -0.34
N LYS A 147 -4.79 13.97 -1.44
CA LYS A 147 -3.58 14.82 -1.40
C LYS A 147 -3.71 15.97 -0.40
N ASN A 148 -4.90 16.57 -0.30
CA ASN A 148 -5.15 17.72 0.57
C ASN A 148 -5.50 17.35 2.02
N SER A 149 -5.99 16.13 2.25
CA SER A 149 -6.40 15.66 3.59
C SER A 149 -5.25 15.05 4.38
N ALA A 150 -4.29 14.38 3.73
CA ALA A 150 -3.14 13.78 4.41
C ALA A 150 -2.08 14.83 4.79
N ASP A 151 -1.31 14.55 5.85
CA ASP A 151 -0.13 15.37 6.17
C ASP A 151 1.05 15.06 5.24
N TYR A 152 1.21 13.80 4.85
CA TYR A 152 2.20 13.36 3.88
C TYR A 152 1.58 12.54 2.78
N VAL A 153 2.06 12.79 1.56
CA VAL A 153 1.65 12.07 0.37
C VAL A 153 2.91 11.54 -0.30
N ILE A 154 2.94 10.23 -0.51
CA ILE A 154 4.03 9.53 -1.18
C ILE A 154 3.45 8.93 -2.46
N LEU A 155 3.93 9.40 -3.60
CA LEU A 155 3.50 8.89 -4.90
C LEU A 155 4.49 7.83 -5.37
N MET A 156 4.01 6.60 -5.48
CA MET A 156 4.75 5.48 -6.05
C MET A 156 4.72 5.64 -7.57
N LYS A 157 5.90 5.65 -8.19
CA LYS A 157 6.02 5.77 -9.64
C LYS A 157 6.17 4.37 -10.24
N LYS A 158 5.55 4.17 -11.40
CA LYS A 158 5.96 3.09 -12.30
C LYS A 158 7.36 3.41 -12.78
N ASP A 159 8.36 2.67 -12.32
CA ASP A 159 9.68 2.75 -12.93
C ASP A 159 9.56 2.30 -14.39
N ARG A 160 9.54 3.28 -15.31
CA ARG A 160 10.05 3.00 -16.65
C ARG A 160 11.54 2.85 -16.47
N MET A 161 11.99 1.61 -16.29
CA MET A 161 13.39 1.24 -16.43
C MET A 161 13.87 1.78 -17.78
N SER A 162 14.59 2.90 -17.76
CA SER A 162 15.31 3.40 -18.91
C SER A 162 16.38 2.39 -19.29
N SER A 163 16.45 2.07 -20.57
CA SER A 163 17.54 1.40 -21.25
C SER A 163 18.90 1.67 -20.58
N TYR A 164 19.48 0.66 -19.95
CA TYR A 164 20.92 0.55 -19.81
C TYR A 164 21.43 -0.22 -21.02
N ASP A 165 22.37 0.40 -21.71
CA ASP A 165 23.13 -0.14 -22.84
C ASP A 165 23.66 -1.54 -22.54
N GLU A 166 23.76 -2.35 -23.59
CA GLU A 166 24.50 -3.60 -23.61
C GLU A 166 25.95 -3.39 -23.14
N SER A 167 26.35 -4.04 -22.05
CA SER A 167 27.60 -4.79 -21.97
C SER A 167 27.69 -5.58 -20.66
N ASP A 168 28.18 -6.80 -20.83
CA ASP A 168 28.71 -7.73 -19.84
C ASP A 168 27.69 -8.48 -18.96
N GLY A 169 27.41 -9.70 -19.41
CA GLY A 169 26.54 -10.66 -18.77
C GLY A 169 27.06 -11.15 -17.42
N ILE A 170 26.19 -11.06 -16.42
CA ILE A 170 26.09 -11.95 -15.26
C ILE A 170 24.59 -12.18 -15.05
N ALA A 171 24.17 -13.44 -14.99
CA ALA A 171 22.78 -13.84 -14.79
C ALA A 171 22.26 -13.39 -13.40
N PRO A 172 21.06 -12.80 -13.28
CA PRO A 172 20.43 -12.59 -11.99
C PRO A 172 19.42 -13.71 -11.70
N GLY A 173 19.70 -14.47 -10.64
CA GLY A 173 18.73 -15.30 -9.96
C GLY A 173 17.77 -14.45 -9.13
N GLU A 174 16.50 -14.83 -9.18
CA GLU A 174 15.44 -14.71 -8.17
C GLU A 174 15.24 -13.34 -7.49
N GLY A 175 14.21 -12.60 -7.96
CA GLY A 175 13.80 -11.35 -7.31
C GLY A 175 12.58 -10.63 -7.91
N LYS A 176 11.64 -11.35 -8.55
CA LYS A 176 10.35 -10.78 -8.97
C LYS A 176 9.22 -11.74 -8.62
N ILE A 177 8.33 -11.31 -7.73
CA ILE A 177 7.05 -11.96 -7.49
C ILE A 177 6.07 -11.50 -8.57
N ASP A 178 5.80 -12.34 -9.57
CA ASP A 178 4.75 -12.08 -10.56
C ASP A 178 3.41 -12.62 -9.99
N ALA A 179 2.70 -11.78 -9.20
CA ALA A 179 1.40 -12.05 -8.54
C ALA A 179 0.22 -12.21 -9.52
N ALA A 180 0.54 -12.76 -10.66
CA ALA A 180 0.67 -12.04 -11.89
C ALA A 180 -0.11 -12.73 -12.99
N GLU A 181 0.69 -13.45 -13.76
CA GLU A 181 0.35 -14.66 -14.50
C GLU A 181 -0.73 -15.55 -13.84
N TYR A 182 -0.84 -15.57 -12.51
CA TYR A 182 -1.82 -16.42 -11.83
C TYR A 182 -3.26 -15.88 -11.86
N GLN A 183 -3.46 -14.56 -11.86
CA GLN A 183 -4.81 -14.00 -11.78
C GLN A 183 -5.54 -14.08 -13.13
N ASP A 184 -4.81 -13.93 -14.26
CA ASP A 184 -5.37 -14.12 -15.60
C ASP A 184 -5.85 -15.57 -15.81
N SER A 185 -5.10 -16.57 -15.32
CA SER A 185 -5.50 -17.99 -15.43
C SER A 185 -6.79 -18.32 -14.66
N ILE A 186 -7.04 -17.63 -13.54
CA ILE A 186 -8.25 -17.80 -12.72
C ILE A 186 -9.45 -17.09 -13.38
N TYR A 187 -9.23 -15.91 -13.97
CA TYR A 187 -10.30 -15.18 -14.68
C TYR A 187 -10.71 -15.89 -15.98
N GLU A 188 -9.78 -16.37 -16.80
CA GLU A 188 -10.12 -17.15 -18.01
C GLU A 188 -10.84 -18.46 -17.66
N GLY A 189 -10.39 -19.18 -16.63
CA GLY A 189 -11.04 -20.41 -16.17
C GLY A 189 -12.43 -20.20 -15.56
N ALA A 190 -12.70 -19.05 -14.92
CA ALA A 190 -14.02 -18.71 -14.39
C ALA A 190 -15.01 -18.32 -15.50
N VAL A 191 -14.53 -17.68 -16.56
CA VAL A 191 -15.35 -17.33 -17.73
C VAL A 191 -15.77 -18.59 -18.48
N GLU A 192 -14.86 -19.54 -18.75
CA GLU A 192 -15.22 -20.78 -19.45
C GLU A 192 -16.25 -21.63 -18.70
N LYS A 193 -16.11 -21.79 -17.37
CA LYS A 193 -17.09 -22.56 -16.57
C LYS A 193 -18.48 -21.95 -16.56
N THR A 194 -18.57 -20.61 -16.62
CA THR A 194 -19.85 -19.90 -16.64
C THR A 194 -20.61 -20.09 -17.96
N TYR A 195 -19.90 -20.37 -19.07
CA TYR A 195 -20.52 -20.64 -20.37
C TYR A 195 -20.94 -22.10 -20.57
N VAL A 196 -20.27 -23.06 -19.93
CA VAL A 196 -20.60 -24.49 -20.07
C VAL A 196 -21.83 -24.91 -19.24
N GLU A 197 -22.11 -24.26 -18.11
CA GLU A 197 -23.29 -24.57 -17.28
C GLU A 197 -24.62 -23.95 -17.78
N LYS A 198 -24.61 -23.23 -18.92
CA LYS A 198 -25.80 -22.58 -19.50
C LYS A 198 -26.26 -23.15 -20.86
N THR A 199 -25.77 -24.33 -21.24
CA THR A 199 -26.25 -25.11 -22.41
C THR A 199 -26.63 -26.51 -21.98
#